data_AF-A0A9P8FD69-F1
#
_entry.id   AF-A0A9P8FD69-F1
#
_cell.length_a   1.000
_cell.length_b   1.000
_cell.length_c   1.000
_cell.angle_alpha   90.00
_cell.angle_beta   90.00
_cell.angle_gamma   90.00
#
_symmetry.space_group_name_H-M   'P 1'
#
loop_
_entity.id
_entity.type
_entity.pdbx_description
1 polymer ?
#
loop_
_entity_poly.entity_id
_entity_poly.type
_entity_poly.pdbx_seq_one_letter_code
_entity_poly.pdbx_strand_id
1 'polypeptide(L)'
;MQEKAGWMNQGQRSRYIKTGGIVALVLFVLYYLLPGSSGTAGNFPTSDVASDPSIGTAKCTRPYSSSKPLIQYALMIDAGSTGSRIHVYRFNNCGPTPELEKEHFEMTPKKEGGSGLSSYDADAEGAAKSLDVLLEVAMKNVPDKLKG
;
A
#
# COMPACT_ATOMS: atom_id res chain seq x y z
N MET A 1 1.68 -67.70 17.63
CA MET A 1 1.27 -66.88 16.46
C MET A 1 2.55 -66.50 15.73
N GLN A 2 2.79 -67.09 14.55
CA GLN A 2 4.00 -66.84 13.76
C GLN A 2 3.76 -65.62 12.83
N GLU A 3 4.62 -64.60 12.93
CA GLU A 3 4.69 -63.51 11.95
C GLU A 3 5.21 -64.05 10.60
N LYS A 4 4.40 -63.94 9.55
CA LYS A 4 4.85 -64.15 8.17
C LYS A 4 5.52 -62.87 7.67
N ALA A 5 6.85 -62.79 7.78
CA ALA A 5 7.63 -61.78 7.08
C ALA A 5 7.63 -62.08 5.57
N GLY A 6 6.86 -61.30 4.81
CA GLY A 6 6.79 -61.41 3.35
C GLY A 6 8.10 -60.97 2.70
N TRP A 7 8.88 -61.92 2.20
CA TRP A 7 10.09 -61.65 1.42
C TRP A 7 9.70 -61.14 0.03
N MET A 8 9.76 -59.82 -0.18
CA MET A 8 9.36 -59.19 -1.44
C MET A 8 10.30 -59.60 -2.60
N ASN A 9 9.73 -59.89 -3.77
CA ASN A 9 10.43 -60.46 -4.93
C ASN A 9 11.45 -59.46 -5.54
N GLN A 10 12.61 -59.94 -6.00
CA GLN A 10 13.77 -59.10 -6.39
C GLN A 10 13.44 -58.07 -7.49
N GLY A 11 12.54 -58.43 -8.42
CA GLY A 11 12.04 -57.52 -9.46
C GLY A 11 11.15 -56.38 -8.92
N GLN A 12 10.37 -56.63 -7.87
CA GLN A 12 9.58 -55.59 -7.21
C GLN A 12 10.49 -54.60 -6.47
N ARG A 13 11.53 -55.09 -5.77
CA ARG A 13 12.51 -54.23 -5.07
C ARG A 13 13.20 -53.25 -6.01
N SER A 14 13.62 -53.70 -7.21
CA SER A 14 14.24 -52.84 -8.22
C SER A 14 13.29 -51.73 -8.73
N ARG A 15 12.00 -52.05 -8.88
CA ARG A 15 10.98 -51.05 -9.25
C ARG A 15 10.79 -49.99 -8.17
N TYR A 16 10.75 -50.39 -6.90
CA TYR A 16 10.64 -49.43 -5.79
C TYR A 16 11.88 -48.55 -5.65
N ILE A 17 13.08 -49.08 -5.86
CA ILE A 17 14.32 -48.29 -5.81
C ILE A 17 14.34 -47.26 -6.95
N LYS A 18 13.97 -47.65 -8.17
CA LYS A 18 13.94 -46.73 -9.32
C LYS A 18 12.87 -45.64 -9.15
N THR A 19 11.65 -46.03 -8.79
CA THR A 19 10.57 -45.06 -8.57
C THR A 19 10.88 -44.15 -7.37
N GLY A 20 11.44 -44.71 -6.30
CA GLY A 20 11.87 -43.94 -5.13
C GLY A 20 12.96 -42.92 -5.47
N GLY A 21 13.95 -43.30 -6.29
CA GLY A 21 14.98 -42.40 -6.77
C GLY A 21 14.43 -41.23 -7.61
N ILE A 22 13.47 -41.51 -8.49
CA ILE A 22 12.80 -40.47 -9.29
C ILE A 22 12.00 -39.52 -8.40
N VAL A 23 11.21 -40.06 -7.46
CA VAL A 23 10.43 -39.24 -6.52
C VAL A 23 11.34 -38.39 -5.64
N ALA A 24 12.44 -38.94 -5.12
CA ALA A 24 13.40 -38.20 -4.32
C ALA A 24 14.07 -37.06 -5.11
N LEU A 25 14.42 -37.30 -6.38
CA LEU A 25 14.99 -36.27 -7.25
C LEU A 25 13.97 -35.16 -7.55
N VAL A 26 12.71 -35.50 -7.82
CA VAL A 26 11.64 -34.52 -8.04
C VAL A 26 11.41 -33.66 -6.78
N LEU A 27 11.37 -34.28 -5.60
CA LEU A 27 11.24 -33.56 -4.33
C LEU A 27 12.44 -32.65 -4.05
N PHE A 28 13.66 -33.11 -4.36
CA PHE A 28 14.88 -32.31 -4.23
C PHE A 28 14.85 -31.10 -5.18
N VAL A 29 14.49 -31.30 -6.45
CA VAL A 29 14.36 -30.20 -7.41
C VAL A 29 13.28 -29.20 -6.98
N LEU A 30 12.11 -29.68 -6.52
CA LEU A 30 11.07 -28.80 -5.97
C LEU A 30 11.56 -28.04 -4.75
N TYR A 31 12.30 -28.67 -3.83
CA TYR A 31 12.87 -28.00 -2.66
C TYR A 31 13.84 -26.88 -3.03
N TYR A 32 14.64 -27.04 -4.09
CA TYR A 32 15.58 -26.02 -4.55
C TYR A 32 14.93 -24.93 -5.44
N LEU A 33 13.84 -25.23 -6.14
CA LEU A 33 13.17 -24.29 -7.05
C LEU A 33 12.00 -23.53 -6.41
N LEU A 34 11.43 -24.02 -5.31
CA LEU A 34 10.40 -23.31 -4.56
C LEU A 34 11.09 -22.20 -3.72
N PRO A 35 10.82 -20.90 -3.96
CA PRO A 35 11.26 -19.87 -3.04
C PRO A 35 10.63 -20.17 -1.68
N GLY A 36 11.46 -20.32 -0.66
CA GLY A 36 11.01 -20.53 0.71
C GLY A 36 10.20 -19.33 1.18
N SER A 37 8.88 -19.35 0.95
CA SER A 37 7.98 -18.63 1.83
C SER A 37 8.01 -19.40 3.14
N SER A 38 8.85 -18.94 4.06
CA SER A 38 8.75 -19.30 5.46
C SER A 38 7.37 -18.88 5.93
N GLY A 39 6.39 -19.77 5.77
CA GLY A 39 5.15 -19.76 6.51
C GLY A 39 5.46 -20.12 7.96
N THR A 40 6.18 -19.24 8.65
CA THR A 40 6.18 -19.24 10.09
C THR A 40 4.73 -19.00 10.52
N ALA A 41 4.07 -20.05 11.00
CA ALA A 41 2.98 -19.93 11.95
C ALA A 41 3.57 -19.31 13.23
N GLY A 42 3.93 -18.03 13.14
CA GLY A 42 4.26 -17.22 14.29
C GLY A 42 2.94 -16.94 15.00
N ASN A 43 2.89 -17.25 16.30
CA ASN A 43 2.01 -16.56 17.23
C ASN A 43 1.95 -15.09 16.82
N PHE A 44 0.80 -14.61 16.36
CA PHE A 44 0.62 -13.19 16.10
C PHE A 44 0.76 -12.47 17.45
N PRO A 45 1.84 -11.70 17.72
CA PRO A 45 1.66 -10.61 18.64
C PRO A 45 0.76 -9.62 17.89
N THR A 46 -0.29 -9.16 18.55
CA THR A 46 -1.03 -7.96 18.18
C THR A 46 -0.06 -6.77 18.21
N SER A 47 0.70 -6.58 17.14
CA SER A 47 1.70 -5.53 16.91
C SER A 47 1.89 -5.51 15.39
N ASP A 48 1.54 -4.52 14.59
CA ASP A 48 1.49 -3.08 14.83
C ASP A 48 0.31 -2.51 14.03
N VAL A 49 -0.77 -2.11 14.70
CA VAL A 49 -1.55 -0.97 14.18
C VAL A 49 -0.53 0.15 14.16
N ALA A 50 -0.22 0.72 12.99
CA ALA A 50 0.77 1.79 12.89
C ALA A 50 0.52 2.76 14.06
N SER A 51 1.51 2.94 14.93
CA SER A 51 1.33 3.65 16.21
C SER A 51 0.81 5.08 16.00
N ASP A 52 0.86 5.56 14.76
CA ASP A 52 0.21 6.76 14.29
C ASP A 52 -0.84 6.45 13.18
N PRO A 53 -2.14 6.66 13.43
CA PRO A 53 -3.21 6.41 12.46
C PRO A 53 -3.10 7.32 11.21
N SER A 54 -2.31 8.39 11.28
CA SER A 54 -2.11 9.30 10.15
C SER A 54 -1.22 8.71 9.05
N ILE A 55 -0.42 7.68 9.36
CA ILE A 55 0.41 6.92 8.40
C ILE A 55 0.06 5.43 8.31
N GLY A 56 -0.86 4.96 9.13
CA GLY A 56 -1.42 3.60 9.07
C GLY A 56 -2.75 3.55 8.35
N THR A 57 -3.22 2.35 8.03
CA THR A 57 -4.60 2.11 7.60
C THR A 57 -5.14 0.87 8.29
N ALA A 58 -6.47 0.82 8.43
CA ALA A 58 -7.17 -0.40 8.85
C ALA A 58 -7.28 -1.45 7.74
N LYS A 59 -6.95 -1.11 6.48
CA LYS A 59 -7.08 -1.99 5.32
C LYS A 59 -6.01 -3.06 5.23
N CYS A 60 -4.76 -2.70 5.54
CA CYS A 60 -3.63 -3.62 5.51
C CYS A 60 -2.48 -3.10 6.38
N THR A 61 -1.57 -4.00 6.76
CA THR A 61 -0.41 -3.67 7.61
C THR A 61 0.89 -3.44 6.83
N ARG A 62 0.92 -3.79 5.54
CA ARG A 62 2.09 -3.65 4.66
C ARG A 62 1.68 -3.09 3.30
N PRO A 63 2.51 -2.23 2.68
CA PRO A 63 2.25 -1.76 1.33
C PRO A 63 2.38 -2.91 0.32
N TYR A 64 1.63 -2.83 -0.77
CA TYR A 64 1.69 -3.74 -1.92
C TYR A 64 3.09 -3.76 -2.55
N SER A 65 3.74 -2.60 -2.61
CA SER A 65 5.12 -2.46 -3.06
C SER A 65 5.97 -1.89 -1.93
N SER A 66 7.03 -2.61 -1.55
CA SER A 66 7.94 -2.23 -0.46
C SER A 66 8.73 -0.95 -0.74
N SER A 67 8.81 -0.49 -1.99
CA SER A 67 9.48 0.77 -2.36
C SER A 67 8.61 2.01 -2.14
N LYS A 68 7.33 1.85 -1.80
CA LYS A 68 6.36 2.93 -1.61
C LYS A 68 5.79 2.89 -0.19
N PRO A 69 5.48 4.05 0.40
CA PRO A 69 4.87 4.09 1.72
C PRO A 69 3.45 3.49 1.71
N LEU A 70 3.01 3.03 2.88
CA LEU A 70 1.67 2.47 3.08
C LEU A 70 0.57 3.50 2.85
N ILE A 71 0.78 4.73 3.33
CA ILE A 71 -0.11 5.87 3.11
C ILE A 71 0.61 6.92 2.28
N GLN A 72 -0.11 7.50 1.33
CA GLN A 72 0.35 8.60 0.49
C GLN A 72 -0.69 9.72 0.50
N TYR A 73 -0.21 10.95 0.50
CA TYR A 73 -1.05 12.14 0.35
C TYR A 73 -0.77 12.78 -1.00
N ALA A 74 -1.81 13.29 -1.64
CA ALA A 74 -1.70 14.10 -2.85
C ALA A 74 -2.52 15.38 -2.69
N LEU A 75 -1.93 16.50 -3.09
CA LEU A 75 -2.56 17.81 -3.07
C LEU A 75 -2.81 18.25 -4.51
N MET A 76 -4.05 18.63 -4.82
CA MET A 76 -4.41 19.16 -6.12
C MET A 76 -5.09 20.51 -5.94
N ILE A 77 -4.56 21.56 -6.58
CA ILE A 77 -5.19 22.88 -6.64
C ILE A 77 -5.76 23.05 -8.04
N ASP A 78 -7.06 23.34 -8.11
CA ASP A 78 -7.77 23.65 -9.34
C ASP A 78 -8.17 25.14 -9.34
N ALA A 79 -7.39 25.93 -10.06
CA ALA A 79 -7.54 27.38 -10.18
C ALA A 79 -8.49 27.72 -11.33
N GLY A 80 -9.78 27.83 -11.02
CA GLY A 80 -10.80 28.32 -11.95
C GLY A 80 -10.89 29.85 -11.95
N SER A 81 -11.55 30.41 -12.96
CA SER A 81 -11.75 31.87 -13.09
C SER A 81 -12.70 32.43 -12.03
N THR A 82 -13.65 31.63 -11.55
CA THR A 82 -14.63 32.06 -10.52
C THR A 82 -14.16 31.79 -9.10
N GLY A 83 -13.20 30.89 -8.92
CA GLY A 83 -12.64 30.49 -7.63
C GLY A 83 -11.63 29.37 -7.76
N SER A 84 -10.80 29.23 -6.74
CA SER A 84 -9.81 28.16 -6.62
C SER A 84 -10.29 27.10 -5.63
N ARG A 85 -9.89 25.85 -5.85
CA ARG A 85 -10.24 24.73 -4.96
C ARG A 85 -9.00 23.90 -4.65
N ILE A 86 -9.01 23.26 -3.49
CA ILE A 86 -8.02 22.25 -3.13
C ILE A 86 -8.69 20.92 -2.86
N HIS A 87 -8.03 19.85 -3.32
CA HIS A 87 -8.31 18.48 -2.95
C HIS A 87 -7.10 17.92 -2.21
N VAL A 88 -7.29 17.48 -0.97
CA VAL A 88 -6.28 16.78 -0.16
C VAL A 88 -6.68 15.32 -0.10
N TYR A 89 -6.05 14.51 -0.95
CA TYR A 89 -6.31 13.09 -1.03
C TYR A 89 -5.41 12.30 -0.09
N ARG A 90 -5.96 11.25 0.49
CA ARG A 90 -5.26 10.25 1.28
C ARG A 90 -5.50 8.87 0.68
N PHE A 91 -4.43 8.25 0.20
CA PHE A 91 -4.46 6.93 -0.43
C PHE A 91 -3.77 5.88 0.44
N ASN A 92 -4.30 4.66 0.45
CA ASN A 92 -3.54 3.50 0.88
C ASN A 92 -2.94 2.78 -0.32
N ASN A 93 -1.81 2.12 -0.09
CA ASN A 93 -1.11 1.30 -1.05
C ASN A 93 -1.27 -0.20 -0.70
N CYS A 94 -2.49 -0.66 -0.42
CA CYS A 94 -2.73 -2.07 -0.08
C CYS A 94 -2.84 -2.99 -1.30
N GLY A 95 -3.11 -2.43 -2.48
CA GLY A 95 -3.29 -3.15 -3.73
C GLY A 95 -2.39 -2.64 -4.87
N PRO A 96 -2.53 -3.23 -6.07
CA PRO A 96 -1.76 -2.81 -7.26
C PRO A 96 -2.06 -1.37 -7.69
N THR A 97 -3.26 -0.88 -7.36
CA THR A 97 -3.67 0.52 -7.55
C THR A 97 -3.91 1.14 -6.18
N PRO A 98 -3.39 2.35 -5.91
CA PRO A 98 -3.68 3.06 -4.67
C PRO A 98 -5.19 3.31 -4.51
N GLU A 99 -5.72 3.02 -3.33
CA GLU A 99 -7.13 3.21 -3.02
C GLU A 99 -7.34 4.50 -2.23
N LEU A 100 -8.34 5.29 -2.63
CA LEU A 100 -8.69 6.52 -1.92
C LEU A 100 -9.38 6.19 -0.59
N GLU A 101 -8.80 6.60 0.52
CA GLU A 101 -9.41 6.45 1.86
C GLU A 101 -10.16 7.70 2.30
N LYS A 102 -9.64 8.88 1.95
CA LYS A 102 -10.22 10.14 2.37
C LYS A 102 -9.86 11.28 1.42
N GLU A 103 -10.80 12.19 1.25
CA GLU A 103 -10.61 13.46 0.57
C GLU A 103 -11.04 14.59 1.50
N HIS A 104 -10.23 15.64 1.57
CA HIS A 104 -10.66 16.93 2.08
C HIS A 104 -10.75 17.93 0.94
N PHE A 105 -11.87 18.61 0.85
CA PHE A 105 -12.17 19.57 -0.21
C PHE A 105 -12.45 20.92 0.41
N GLU A 106 -11.88 21.98 -0.16
CA GLU A 106 -12.15 23.36 0.23
C GLU A 106 -12.11 24.27 -0.99
N MET A 107 -12.89 25.35 -0.96
CA MET A 107 -12.99 26.32 -2.04
C MET A 107 -12.81 27.74 -1.51
N THR A 108 -12.21 28.62 -2.31
CA THR A 108 -12.04 30.02 -1.94
C THR A 108 -13.39 30.68 -1.65
N PRO A 109 -13.49 31.53 -0.61
CA PRO A 109 -14.69 32.30 -0.35
C PRO A 109 -15.06 33.17 -1.56
N LYS A 110 -16.36 33.31 -1.80
CA LYS A 110 -16.85 34.18 -2.86
C LYS A 110 -16.46 35.63 -2.59
N LYS A 111 -15.97 36.33 -3.61
CA LYS A 111 -15.57 37.73 -3.58
C LYS A 111 -16.21 38.48 -4.74
N GLU A 112 -16.60 39.74 -4.52
CA GLU A 112 -17.02 40.64 -5.58
C GLU A 112 -15.87 40.87 -6.57
N GLY A 113 -16.14 40.75 -7.87
CA GLY A 113 -15.11 40.74 -8.92
C GLY A 113 -14.47 39.37 -9.20
N GLY A 114 -14.88 38.31 -8.49
CA GLY A 114 -14.41 36.94 -8.69
C GLY A 114 -13.32 36.53 -7.70
N SER A 115 -13.32 35.24 -7.31
CA SER A 115 -12.35 34.68 -6.34
C SER A 115 -11.27 33.81 -6.99
N GLY A 116 -11.28 33.69 -8.32
CA GLY A 116 -10.27 32.94 -9.07
C GLY A 116 -8.93 33.69 -9.13
N LEU A 117 -7.84 32.98 -9.39
CA LEU A 117 -6.52 33.60 -9.53
C LEU A 117 -6.46 34.67 -10.63
N SER A 118 -7.32 34.54 -11.65
CA SER A 118 -7.42 35.52 -12.74
C SER A 118 -8.03 36.86 -12.34
N SER A 119 -8.66 37.00 -11.16
CA SER A 119 -9.26 38.28 -10.72
C SER A 119 -8.27 39.23 -10.05
N TYR A 120 -7.00 38.82 -9.90
CA TYR A 120 -5.96 39.60 -9.25
C TYR A 120 -5.08 40.40 -10.23
N ASP A 121 -5.31 40.30 -11.55
CA ASP A 121 -4.59 41.02 -12.60
C ASP A 121 -3.05 41.02 -12.40
N ALA A 122 -2.47 42.17 -12.06
CA ALA A 122 -1.02 42.34 -11.83
C ALA A 122 -0.58 42.07 -10.38
N ASP A 123 -1.52 41.83 -9.45
CA ASP A 123 -1.25 41.55 -8.04
C ASP A 123 -0.97 40.07 -7.79
N ALA A 124 0.22 39.63 -8.19
CA ALA A 124 0.67 38.25 -7.98
C ALA A 124 0.74 37.85 -6.50
N GLU A 125 1.05 38.78 -5.61
CA GLU A 125 1.14 38.52 -4.17
C GLU A 125 -0.26 38.31 -3.56
N GLY A 126 -1.24 39.13 -3.94
CA GLY A 126 -2.64 38.94 -3.56
C GLY A 126 -3.21 37.62 -4.08
N ALA A 127 -2.86 37.23 -5.32
CA ALA A 127 -3.25 35.95 -5.88
C ALA A 127 -2.68 34.77 -5.06
N ALA A 128 -1.40 34.84 -4.67
CA ALA A 128 -0.79 33.82 -3.82
C ALA A 128 -1.47 33.73 -2.44
N LYS A 129 -1.66 34.87 -1.77
CA LYS A 129 -2.35 34.94 -0.47
C LYS A 129 -3.78 34.41 -0.51
N SER A 130 -4.45 34.53 -1.65
CA SER A 130 -5.81 34.00 -1.82
C SER A 130 -5.90 32.47 -1.66
N LEU A 131 -4.77 31.77 -1.84
CA LEU A 131 -4.69 30.32 -1.68
C LEU A 131 -4.38 29.89 -0.25
N ASP A 132 -4.02 30.80 0.66
CA ASP A 132 -3.60 30.48 2.02
C ASP A 132 -4.69 29.69 2.77
N VAL A 133 -5.96 30.09 2.61
CA VAL A 133 -7.12 29.39 3.20
C VAL A 133 -7.22 27.94 2.71
N LEU A 134 -6.81 27.66 1.47
CA LEU A 134 -6.81 26.32 0.90
C LEU A 134 -5.62 25.51 1.42
N LEU A 135 -4.44 26.12 1.46
CA LEU A 135 -3.23 25.46 1.96
C LEU A 135 -3.33 25.17 3.47
N GLU A 136 -4.04 25.98 4.24
CA GLU A 136 -4.33 25.70 5.65
C GLU A 136 -5.07 24.36 5.83
N VAL A 137 -5.96 24.00 4.91
CA VAL A 137 -6.64 22.69 4.91
C VAL A 137 -5.64 21.57 4.70
N ALA A 138 -4.67 21.73 3.80
CA ALA A 138 -3.58 20.75 3.64
C ALA A 138 -2.74 20.66 4.92
N MET A 139 -2.35 21.80 5.50
CA MET A 139 -1.57 21.83 6.74
C MET A 139 -2.31 21.19 7.93
N LYS A 140 -3.64 21.31 7.99
CA LYS A 140 -4.43 20.67 9.05
C LYS A 140 -4.56 19.16 8.90
N ASN A 141 -4.59 18.64 7.67
CA ASN A 141 -4.96 17.25 7.40
C ASN A 141 -3.80 16.34 6.97
N VAL A 142 -2.67 16.92 6.54
CA VAL A 142 -1.44 16.18 6.26
C VAL A 142 -0.63 16.07 7.57
N PRO A 143 0.00 14.91 7.87
CA PRO A 143 0.84 14.76 9.06
C PRO A 143 2.15 15.55 8.94
N ASP A 144 2.65 16.14 10.03
CA ASP A 144 3.85 17.00 9.99
C ASP A 144 5.07 16.32 9.39
N LYS A 145 5.29 15.04 9.68
CA LYS A 145 6.40 14.25 9.12
C LYS A 145 6.35 14.04 7.60
N LEU A 146 5.20 14.31 6.97
CA LEU A 146 5.01 14.22 5.51
C LEU A 146 4.94 15.61 4.87
N LYS A 147 4.99 16.68 5.67
CA LYS A 147 5.16 18.06 5.19
C LYS A 147 6.66 18.27 4.96
N GLY A 148 7.00 18.97 3.89
CA GLY A 148 8.38 19.24 3.49
C GLY A 148 9.14 20.09 4.48
#